data_AF-A0A2C6EEM7-F1
#
_entry.id   AF-A0A2C6EEM7-F1
#
_cell.length_a   1.000
_cell.length_b   1.000
_cell.length_c   1.000
_cell.angle_alpha   90.00
_cell.angle_beta   90.00
_cell.angle_gamma   90.00
#
_symmetry.space_group_name_H-M   'P 1'
#
loop_
_entity.id
_entity.type
_entity.pdbx_description
1 polymer ?
#
loop_
_entity_poly.entity_id
_entity_poly.type
_entity_poly.pdbx_seq_one_letter_code
_entity_poly.pdbx_strand_id
1 'polypeptide(L)'
;MNGIFIVLILPILYALIAFNDWYFIKQVMKHHRSYLQGQGSNPTEDEKSKSGKSADWITSNMSEIKRRIKKSGIGEPIISYMDPKGYGYVAQQNMSVIDNLLYLNNDVQEQAISTLKRVKGYYLSQTKRSLSPLFWLETLLFLPKAMLNASGIETTSKFAETGIKIVQLIYWVLVLWLVITKPELIATLLSKVKI
;
A
#
# COMPACT_ATOMS: atom_id res chain seq x y z
N MET A 1 4.76 -21.85 -25.51
CA MET A 1 5.59 -21.75 -24.30
C MET A 1 5.39 -20.43 -23.52
N ASN A 2 4.29 -19.67 -23.74
CA ASN A 2 4.22 -18.25 -23.33
C ASN A 2 3.23 -17.93 -22.18
N GLY A 3 2.26 -18.80 -21.89
CA GLY A 3 1.22 -18.51 -20.88
C GLY A 3 1.68 -18.63 -19.42
N ILE A 4 2.60 -19.55 -19.13
CA ILE A 4 3.09 -19.82 -17.76
C ILE A 4 3.92 -18.63 -17.23
N PHE A 5 4.70 -17.97 -18.10
CA PHE A 5 5.49 -16.79 -17.73
C PHE A 5 4.62 -15.60 -17.31
N ILE A 6 3.47 -15.39 -17.95
CA ILE A 6 2.56 -14.28 -17.63
C ILE A 6 1.98 -14.43 -16.21
N VAL A 7 1.63 -15.65 -15.81
CA VAL A 7 1.04 -15.91 -14.49
C VAL A 7 2.08 -15.80 -13.38
N LEU A 8 3.34 -16.15 -13.64
CA LEU A 8 4.45 -15.98 -12.69
C LEU A 8 4.91 -14.52 -12.57
N ILE A 9 4.70 -13.69 -13.60
CA ILE A 9 5.04 -12.27 -13.58
C ILE A 9 4.10 -11.47 -12.68
N LEU A 10 2.82 -11.81 -12.59
CA LEU A 10 1.82 -11.07 -11.79
C LEU A 10 2.18 -10.93 -10.30
N PRO A 11 2.51 -12.00 -9.55
CA PRO A 11 2.88 -11.86 -8.14
C PRO A 11 4.20 -11.11 -7.95
N ILE A 12 5.14 -11.24 -8.90
CA ILE A 12 6.40 -10.48 -8.89
C ILE A 12 6.12 -8.99 -9.07
N LEU A 13 5.28 -8.61 -10.05
CA LEU A 13 4.87 -7.22 -10.25
C LEU A 13 4.17 -6.66 -9.03
N TYR A 14 3.26 -7.43 -8.42
CA TYR A 14 2.56 -7.00 -7.21
C TYR A 14 3.55 -6.82 -6.03
N ALA A 15 4.52 -7.72 -5.87
CA ALA A 15 5.59 -7.58 -4.88
C ALA A 15 6.44 -6.32 -5.11
N LEU A 16 6.78 -6.02 -6.37
CA LEU A 16 7.52 -4.81 -6.76
C LEU A 16 6.73 -3.53 -6.48
N ILE A 17 5.43 -3.51 -6.76
CA ILE A 17 4.55 -2.38 -6.44
C ILE A 17 4.51 -2.16 -4.92
N ALA A 18 4.30 -3.23 -4.14
CA ALA A 18 4.29 -3.16 -2.68
C ALA A 18 5.66 -2.72 -2.12
N PHE A 19 6.75 -3.17 -2.73
CA PHE A 19 8.10 -2.77 -2.36
C PHE A 19 8.37 -1.29 -2.67
N ASN A 20 7.90 -0.79 -3.81
CA ASN A 20 7.97 0.62 -4.17
C ASN A 20 7.19 1.49 -3.16
N ASP A 21 5.98 1.06 -2.78
CA ASP A 21 5.19 1.74 -1.75
C ASP A 21 5.89 1.73 -0.39
N TRP A 22 6.47 0.60 0.01
CA TRP A 22 7.30 0.49 1.22
C TRP A 22 8.51 1.45 1.18
N TYR A 23 9.22 1.50 0.06
CA TYR A 23 10.40 2.34 -0.11
C TYR A 23 10.03 3.82 -0.06
N PHE A 24 8.92 4.21 -0.70
CA PHE A 24 8.42 5.57 -0.65
C PHE A 24 8.10 6.00 0.79
N ILE A 25 7.35 5.20 1.55
CA ILE A 25 7.03 5.52 2.96
C ILE A 25 8.30 5.58 3.81
N LYS A 26 9.30 4.73 3.54
CA LYS A 26 10.62 4.82 4.19
C LYS A 26 11.32 6.15 3.89
N GLN A 27 11.21 6.67 2.67
CA GLN A 27 11.74 8.00 2.32
C GLN A 27 11.00 9.12 3.06
N VAL A 28 9.67 9.07 3.13
CA VAL A 28 8.86 10.04 3.88
C VAL A 28 9.33 10.12 5.34
N MET A 29 9.49 8.96 5.99
CA MET A 29 10.01 8.91 7.37
C MET A 29 11.42 9.49 7.51
N LYS A 30 12.28 9.31 6.49
CA LYS A 30 13.64 9.88 6.48
C LYS A 30 13.60 11.40 6.41
N HIS A 31 12.84 11.96 5.46
CA HIS A 31 12.65 13.41 5.34
C HIS A 31 12.02 14.01 6.59
N HIS A 32 11.02 13.34 7.15
CA HIS A 32 10.37 13.78 8.39
C HIS A 32 11.35 13.83 9.56
N ARG A 33 12.22 12.81 9.72
CA ARG A 33 13.28 12.84 10.74
C ARG A 33 14.28 13.97 10.48
N SER A 34 14.71 14.18 9.24
CA SER A 34 15.64 15.27 8.89
C SER A 34 15.02 16.65 9.13
N TYR A 35 13.72 16.80 8.91
CA TYR A 35 12.97 18.00 9.27
C TYR A 35 13.03 18.26 10.79
N LEU A 36 12.64 17.28 11.60
CA LEU A 36 12.65 17.42 13.06
C LEU A 36 14.05 17.70 13.64
N GLN A 37 15.10 17.13 13.05
CA GLN A 37 16.49 17.39 13.47
C GLN A 37 16.87 18.87 13.32
N GLY A 38 16.51 19.52 12.21
CA GLY A 38 16.78 20.95 12.02
C GLY A 38 15.85 21.89 12.81
N GLN A 39 14.82 21.36 13.47
CA GLN A 39 13.94 22.10 14.40
C GLN A 39 14.29 21.86 15.88
N GLY A 40 15.40 21.15 16.15
CA GLY A 40 15.87 20.85 17.50
C GLY A 40 16.42 22.07 18.24
N SER A 41 16.91 21.85 19.46
CA SER A 41 17.38 22.92 20.36
C SER A 41 18.72 23.57 19.96
N ASN A 42 19.59 22.87 19.21
CA ASN A 42 20.85 23.41 18.68
C ASN A 42 21.22 22.75 17.33
N PRO A 43 20.50 23.05 16.23
CA PRO A 43 20.77 22.44 14.94
C PRO A 43 21.95 23.14 14.26
N THR A 44 22.83 22.35 13.67
CA THR A 44 23.91 22.81 12.80
C THR A 44 23.32 23.50 11.56
N GLU A 45 24.04 24.43 10.96
CA GLU A 45 23.57 25.14 9.75
C GLU A 45 23.25 24.19 8.59
N ASP A 46 24.01 23.10 8.45
CA ASP A 46 23.73 22.01 7.52
C ASP A 46 22.41 21.28 7.84
N GLU A 47 22.08 21.09 9.12
CA GLU A 47 20.84 20.43 9.56
C GLU A 47 19.61 21.32 9.30
N LYS A 48 19.75 22.64 9.48
CA LYS A 48 18.70 23.61 9.10
C LYS A 48 18.46 23.60 7.58
N SER A 49 19.52 23.60 6.78
CA SER A 49 19.40 23.51 5.32
C SER A 49 18.73 22.21 4.87
N LYS A 50 19.11 21.07 5.46
CA LYS A 50 18.48 19.77 5.21
C LYS A 50 17.02 19.71 5.68
N SER A 51 16.69 20.40 6.78
CA SER A 51 15.32 20.49 7.29
C SER A 51 14.41 21.25 6.35
N GLY A 52 14.85 22.42 5.84
CA GLY A 52 14.12 23.16 4.81
C GLY A 52 13.86 22.33 3.56
N LYS A 53 14.91 21.72 2.99
CA LYS A 53 14.77 20.81 1.82
C LYS A 53 13.82 19.64 2.07
N SER A 54 13.80 19.11 3.29
CA SER A 54 12.93 17.99 3.66
C SER A 54 11.48 18.43 3.82
N ALA A 55 11.23 19.61 4.37
CA ALA A 55 9.90 20.22 4.42
C ALA A 55 9.34 20.49 3.02
N ASP A 56 10.16 21.05 2.14
CA ASP A 56 9.77 21.32 0.74
C ASP A 56 9.43 20.02 0.00
N TRP A 57 10.24 18.97 0.20
CA TRP A 57 9.99 17.66 -0.39
C TRP A 57 8.68 17.03 0.13
N ILE A 58 8.43 17.08 1.45
CA ILE A 58 7.19 16.56 2.05
C ILE A 58 5.98 17.31 1.50
N THR A 59 6.05 18.64 1.43
CA THR A 59 4.98 19.49 0.93
C THR A 59 4.69 19.19 -0.55
N SER A 60 5.74 19.07 -1.36
CA SER A 60 5.62 18.76 -2.79
C SER A 60 5.06 17.36 -3.06
N ASN A 61 5.29 16.41 -2.16
CA ASN A 61 4.83 15.02 -2.29
C ASN A 61 3.58 14.71 -1.45
N MET A 62 2.94 15.72 -0.84
CA MET A 62 1.86 15.51 0.12
C MET A 62 0.68 14.72 -0.47
N SER A 63 0.26 15.06 -1.68
CA SER A 63 -0.82 14.35 -2.38
C SER A 63 -0.52 12.87 -2.58
N GLU A 64 0.73 12.55 -2.93
CA GLU A 64 1.19 11.18 -3.14
C GLU A 64 1.33 10.40 -1.82
N ILE A 65 1.77 11.08 -0.76
CA ILE A 65 1.80 10.52 0.61
C ILE A 65 0.39 10.12 1.02
N LYS A 66 -0.59 11.04 0.90
CA LYS A 66 -1.99 10.77 1.24
C LYS A 66 -2.57 9.64 0.39
N ARG A 67 -2.31 9.64 -0.92
CA ARG A 67 -2.78 8.59 -1.83
C ARG A 67 -2.30 7.21 -1.39
N ARG A 68 -1.03 7.07 -1.03
CA ARG A 68 -0.46 5.79 -0.59
C ARG A 68 -0.96 5.39 0.80
N ILE A 69 -1.03 6.32 1.75
CA ILE A 69 -1.61 6.01 3.07
C ILE A 69 -3.06 5.53 2.92
N LYS A 70 -3.89 6.23 2.13
CA LYS A 70 -5.26 5.80 1.83
C LYS A 70 -5.32 4.43 1.17
N LYS A 71 -4.43 4.14 0.21
CA LYS A 71 -4.30 2.81 -0.44
C LYS A 71 -4.00 1.68 0.56
N SER A 72 -3.33 1.97 1.68
CA SER A 72 -3.04 0.97 2.70
C SER A 72 -4.26 0.56 3.54
N GLY A 73 -5.36 1.33 3.48
CA GLY A 73 -6.55 1.11 4.32
C GLY A 73 -6.36 1.45 5.80
N ILE A 74 -5.17 1.87 6.21
CA ILE A 74 -4.92 2.41 7.55
C ILE A 74 -5.50 3.82 7.57
N GLY A 75 -6.56 4.01 8.36
CA GLY A 75 -7.25 5.29 8.47
C GLY A 75 -6.32 6.44 8.86
N GLU A 76 -6.57 7.62 8.30
CA GLU A 76 -5.86 8.85 8.67
C GLU A 76 -6.31 9.27 10.07
N PRO A 77 -5.41 9.34 11.08
CA PRO A 77 -5.81 9.78 12.40
C PRO A 77 -6.14 11.26 12.39
N ILE A 78 -7.25 11.59 13.06
CA ILE A 78 -7.71 12.95 13.29
C ILE A 78 -7.46 13.24 14.77
N ILE A 79 -6.75 14.31 15.06
CA ILE A 79 -6.56 14.80 16.43
C ILE A 79 -7.44 16.02 16.63
N SER A 80 -8.09 16.09 17.79
CA SER A 80 -8.83 17.27 18.21
C SER A 80 -7.92 18.16 19.05
N TYR A 81 -7.77 19.42 18.65
CA TYR A 81 -6.97 20.40 19.38
C TYR A 81 -7.82 21.61 19.75
N MET A 82 -7.50 22.25 20.87
CA MET A 82 -8.18 23.46 21.33
C MET A 82 -7.36 24.68 20.94
N ASP A 83 -7.97 25.55 20.15
CA ASP A 83 -7.40 26.81 19.69
C ASP A 83 -8.02 27.98 20.47
N PRO A 84 -7.25 28.81 21.20
CA PRO A 84 -7.82 29.96 21.90
C PRO A 84 -8.30 30.99 20.87
N LYS A 85 -9.60 31.35 20.94
CA LYS A 85 -10.20 32.37 20.07
C LYS A 85 -10.22 33.78 20.69
N GLY A 86 -9.66 33.92 21.89
CA GLY A 86 -9.71 35.16 22.67
C GLY A 86 -10.98 35.26 23.53
N TYR A 87 -11.02 36.24 24.44
CA TYR A 87 -12.17 36.53 25.32
C TYR A 87 -12.66 35.35 26.18
N GLY A 88 -11.78 34.41 26.55
CA GLY A 88 -12.14 33.23 27.34
C GLY A 88 -12.79 32.10 26.55
N TYR A 89 -12.89 32.21 25.22
CA TYR A 89 -13.43 31.16 24.36
C TYR A 89 -12.32 30.29 23.77
N VAL A 90 -12.55 28.97 23.79
CA VAL A 90 -11.73 27.97 23.11
C VAL A 90 -12.56 27.33 22.00
N ALA A 91 -11.97 27.19 20.82
CA ALA A 91 -12.58 26.45 19.72
C ALA A 91 -11.91 25.09 19.60
N GLN A 92 -12.70 24.03 19.67
CA GLN A 92 -12.25 22.69 19.35
C GLN A 92 -12.20 22.53 17.83
N GLN A 93 -11.03 22.21 17.29
CA GLN A 93 -10.81 21.97 15.87
C GLN A 93 -10.24 20.57 15.66
N ASN A 94 -10.62 19.95 14.55
CA ASN A 94 -10.15 18.63 14.16
C ASN A 94 -9.11 18.78 13.06
N MET A 95 -7.91 18.24 13.26
CA MET A 95 -6.82 18.27 12.28
C MET A 95 -6.43 16.86 11.85
N SER A 96 -6.25 16.65 10.55
CA SER A 96 -5.63 15.42 10.04
C SER A 96 -4.13 15.46 10.35
N VAL A 97 -3.64 14.41 11.00
CA VAL A 97 -2.23 14.28 11.36
C VAL A 97 -1.34 14.21 10.11
N ILE A 98 -1.82 13.57 9.04
CA ILE A 98 -1.07 13.42 7.80
C ILE A 98 -0.95 14.76 7.05
N ASP A 99 -1.99 15.58 7.08
CA ASP A 99 -1.94 16.93 6.51
C ASP A 99 -0.99 17.87 7.26
N ASN A 100 -0.69 17.54 8.52
CA ASN A 100 0.08 18.35 9.43
C ASN A 100 1.39 17.66 9.84
N LEU A 101 2.00 16.89 8.92
CA LEU A 101 3.28 16.20 9.16
C LEU A 101 4.42 17.11 9.61
N LEU A 102 4.37 18.39 9.24
CA LEU A 102 5.39 19.39 9.61
C LEU A 102 5.02 20.19 10.87
N TYR A 103 3.85 19.95 11.48
CA TYR A 103 3.40 20.71 12.63
C TYR A 103 4.12 20.26 13.91
N LEU A 104 4.84 21.16 14.57
CA LEU A 104 5.70 20.88 15.73
C LEU A 104 4.91 20.73 17.04
N ASN A 105 4.05 19.73 17.09
CA ASN A 105 3.34 19.31 18.29
C ASN A 105 3.67 17.84 18.58
N ASN A 106 4.09 17.53 19.80
CA ASN A 106 4.56 16.18 20.16
C ASN A 106 3.50 15.09 19.90
N ASP A 107 2.23 15.36 20.20
CA ASP A 107 1.14 14.39 20.01
C ASP A 107 0.88 14.13 18.52
N VAL A 108 0.86 15.21 17.71
CA VAL A 108 0.71 15.12 16.25
C VAL A 108 1.90 14.37 15.65
N GLN A 109 3.11 14.66 16.09
CA GLN A 109 4.34 14.04 15.61
C GLN A 109 4.43 12.55 15.97
N GLU A 110 4.07 12.18 17.21
CA GLU A 110 4.04 10.80 17.64
C GLU A 110 3.01 9.98 16.85
N GLN A 111 1.81 10.54 16.68
CA GLN A 111 0.74 9.89 15.92
C GLN A 111 1.09 9.77 14.43
N ALA A 112 1.76 10.78 13.85
CA ALA A 112 2.26 10.75 12.48
C ALA A 112 3.27 9.62 12.28
N ILE A 113 4.28 9.56 13.15
CA ILE A 113 5.33 8.53 13.09
C ILE A 113 4.73 7.13 13.30
N SER A 114 3.81 6.98 14.25
CA SER A 114 3.10 5.72 14.51
C SER A 114 2.34 5.25 13.27
N THR A 115 1.62 6.16 12.61
CA THR A 115 0.88 5.87 11.37
C THR A 115 1.81 5.47 10.24
N LEU A 116 2.88 6.24 10.00
CA LEU A 116 3.88 5.91 8.97
C LEU A 116 4.55 4.56 9.23
N LYS A 117 4.85 4.21 10.50
CA LYS A 117 5.36 2.88 10.87
C LYS A 117 4.39 1.76 10.55
N ARG A 118 3.09 1.94 10.87
CA ARG A 118 2.04 0.96 10.55
C ARG A 118 1.90 0.76 9.04
N VAL A 119 1.86 1.85 8.28
CA VAL A 119 1.76 1.83 6.81
C VAL A 119 2.99 1.16 6.18
N LYS A 120 4.19 1.48 6.66
CA LYS A 120 5.42 0.80 6.25
C LYS A 120 5.36 -0.70 6.58
N GLY A 121 4.90 -1.07 7.76
CA GLY A 121 4.74 -2.47 8.18
C GLY A 121 3.75 -3.23 7.29
N TYR A 122 2.64 -2.58 6.94
CA TYR A 122 1.64 -3.12 6.01
C TYR A 122 2.26 -3.42 4.64
N TYR A 123 2.96 -2.46 4.02
CA TYR A 123 3.57 -2.68 2.71
C TYR A 123 4.68 -3.74 2.74
N LEU A 124 5.48 -3.79 3.81
CA LEU A 124 6.46 -4.84 3.98
C LEU A 124 5.81 -6.23 4.10
N SER A 125 4.72 -6.32 4.86
CA SER A 125 3.93 -7.54 4.97
C SER A 125 3.38 -7.96 3.61
N GLN A 126 2.85 -7.01 2.83
CA GLN A 126 2.37 -7.32 1.48
C GLN A 126 3.48 -7.77 0.54
N THR A 127 4.65 -7.15 0.54
CA THR A 127 5.77 -7.65 -0.27
C THR A 127 6.12 -9.10 0.09
N LYS A 128 6.21 -9.43 1.38
CA LYS A 128 6.51 -10.79 1.84
C LYS A 128 5.41 -11.78 1.45
N ARG A 129 4.14 -11.42 1.67
CA ARG A 129 2.99 -12.25 1.30
C ARG A 129 2.98 -12.55 -0.20
N SER A 130 3.29 -11.56 -1.01
CA SER A 130 3.27 -11.68 -2.48
C SER A 130 4.32 -12.65 -3.02
N LEU A 131 5.40 -12.84 -2.28
CA LEU A 131 6.44 -13.82 -2.60
C LEU A 131 6.14 -15.21 -2.05
N SER A 132 5.07 -15.38 -1.26
CA SER A 132 4.70 -16.70 -0.72
C SER A 132 4.07 -17.58 -1.82
N PRO A 133 4.45 -18.87 -1.90
CA PRO A 133 3.84 -19.80 -2.85
C PRO A 133 2.32 -19.92 -2.66
N LEU A 134 1.84 -19.79 -1.42
CA LEU A 134 0.41 -19.80 -1.12
C LEU A 134 -0.33 -18.65 -1.79
N PHE A 135 0.25 -17.44 -1.79
CA PHE A 135 -0.33 -16.30 -2.51
C PHE A 135 -0.40 -16.54 -4.02
N TRP A 136 0.55 -17.29 -4.57
CA TRP A 136 0.55 -17.62 -6.01
C TRP A 136 -0.59 -18.58 -6.33
N LEU A 137 -0.81 -19.58 -5.46
CA LEU A 137 -1.95 -20.48 -5.56
C LEU A 137 -3.28 -19.73 -5.41
N GLU A 138 -3.42 -18.85 -4.42
CA GLU A 138 -4.60 -18.00 -4.25
C GLU A 138 -4.84 -17.14 -5.50
N THR A 139 -3.80 -16.53 -6.05
CA THR A 139 -3.90 -15.67 -7.24
C THR A 139 -4.30 -16.48 -8.47
N LEU A 140 -3.81 -17.71 -8.62
CA LEU A 140 -4.15 -18.59 -9.74
C LEU A 140 -5.57 -19.16 -9.61
N LEU A 141 -5.95 -19.62 -8.42
CA LEU A 141 -7.30 -20.11 -8.12
C LEU A 141 -8.36 -19.03 -8.30
N PHE A 142 -8.04 -17.79 -7.92
CA PHE A 142 -8.94 -16.64 -8.02
C PHE A 142 -8.51 -15.65 -9.11
N LEU A 143 -7.89 -16.13 -10.19
CA LEU A 143 -7.34 -15.29 -11.25
C LEU A 143 -8.37 -14.31 -11.85
N PRO A 144 -9.60 -14.74 -12.19
CA PRO A 144 -10.62 -13.82 -12.70
C PRO A 144 -10.92 -12.66 -11.74
N LYS A 145 -11.04 -12.97 -10.45
CA LYS A 145 -11.27 -11.97 -9.40
C LYS A 145 -10.06 -11.04 -9.24
N ALA A 146 -8.85 -11.59 -9.28
CA ALA A 146 -7.61 -10.80 -9.20
C ALA A 146 -7.47 -9.83 -10.38
N MET A 147 -7.79 -10.27 -11.60
CA MET A 147 -7.74 -9.44 -12.81
C MET A 147 -8.79 -8.31 -12.78
N LEU A 148 -10.01 -8.60 -12.34
CA LEU A 148 -11.07 -7.59 -12.25
C LEU A 148 -10.78 -6.56 -11.15
N ASN A 149 -10.25 -6.98 -10.01
CA ASN A 149 -9.78 -6.05 -8.97
C ASN A 149 -8.61 -5.18 -9.45
N ALA A 150 -7.69 -5.73 -10.25
CA ALA A 150 -6.59 -4.98 -10.84
C ALA A 150 -7.05 -3.94 -11.87
N SER A 151 -8.21 -4.14 -12.49
CA SER A 151 -8.80 -3.23 -13.49
C SER A 151 -9.45 -1.99 -12.86
N GLY A 152 -9.46 -1.86 -11.53
CA GLY A 152 -10.00 -0.69 -10.83
C GLY A 152 -11.52 -0.62 -10.80
N ILE A 153 -12.22 -1.70 -11.20
CA ILE A 153 -13.69 -1.77 -11.11
C ILE A 153 -14.05 -1.90 -9.64
N GLU A 154 -14.71 -0.89 -9.09
CA GLU A 154 -15.21 -0.94 -7.71
C GLU A 154 -16.22 -2.10 -7.58
N THR A 155 -15.79 -3.14 -6.87
CA THR A 155 -16.56 -4.38 -6.65
C THR A 155 -17.70 -4.20 -5.63
N THR A 156 -18.07 -2.97 -5.32
CA THR A 156 -19.12 -2.60 -4.36
C THR A 156 -20.53 -2.77 -4.91
N SER A 157 -20.71 -2.82 -6.23
CA SER A 157 -22.02 -3.08 -6.83
C SER A 157 -22.34 -4.58 -6.87
N LYS A 158 -23.56 -4.96 -6.45
CA LYS A 158 -24.06 -6.35 -6.50
C LYS A 158 -23.96 -6.98 -7.90
N PHE A 159 -24.02 -6.14 -8.95
CA PHE A 159 -23.85 -6.55 -10.33
C PHE A 159 -22.42 -6.97 -10.65
N ALA A 160 -21.41 -6.19 -10.20
CA ALA A 160 -20.01 -6.54 -10.36
C ALA A 160 -19.66 -7.84 -9.61
N GLU A 161 -20.18 -8.01 -8.39
CA GLU A 161 -19.95 -9.23 -7.60
C GLU A 161 -20.54 -10.48 -8.28
N THR A 162 -21.72 -10.36 -8.87
CA THR A 162 -22.38 -11.46 -9.60
C THR A 162 -21.63 -11.78 -10.90
N GLY A 163 -21.19 -10.76 -11.64
CA GLY A 163 -20.36 -10.94 -12.84
C GLY A 163 -19.05 -11.66 -12.54
N ILE A 164 -18.37 -11.32 -11.44
CA ILE A 164 -17.15 -12.02 -11.00
C ILE A 164 -17.41 -13.51 -10.78
N LYS A 165 -18.52 -13.88 -10.12
CA LYS A 165 -18.86 -15.28 -9.87
C LYS A 165 -19.10 -16.07 -11.17
N ILE A 166 -19.78 -15.46 -12.14
CA ILE A 166 -20.04 -16.08 -13.46
C ILE A 166 -18.73 -16.28 -14.22
N VAL A 167 -17.88 -15.26 -14.30
CA VAL A 167 -16.57 -15.36 -14.97
C VAL A 167 -15.68 -16.40 -14.28
N GLN A 168 -15.72 -16.45 -12.94
CA GLN A 168 -15.01 -17.47 -12.15
C GLN A 168 -15.49 -18.89 -12.46
N LEU A 169 -16.80 -19.08 -12.64
CA LEU A 169 -17.38 -20.37 -12.99
C LEU A 169 -17.00 -20.80 -14.42
N ILE A 170 -17.07 -19.88 -15.38
CA ILE A 170 -16.61 -20.12 -16.76
C ILE A 170 -15.13 -20.48 -16.77
N TYR A 171 -14.31 -19.77 -16.00
CA TYR A 171 -12.88 -20.06 -15.85
C TYR A 171 -12.65 -21.51 -15.37
N TRP A 172 -13.36 -21.94 -14.32
CA TRP A 172 -13.23 -23.31 -13.82
C TRP A 172 -13.69 -24.37 -14.82
N VAL A 173 -14.77 -24.12 -15.57
CA VAL A 173 -15.21 -25.02 -16.65
C VAL A 173 -14.14 -25.15 -17.74
N LEU A 174 -13.49 -24.04 -18.13
CA LEU A 174 -12.38 -24.05 -19.08
C LEU A 174 -11.16 -24.79 -18.56
N VAL A 175 -10.82 -24.63 -17.28
CA VAL A 175 -9.73 -25.37 -16.63
C VAL A 175 -10.01 -26.87 -16.66
N LEU A 176 -11.21 -27.30 -16.27
CA LEU A 176 -11.61 -28.72 -16.31
C LEU A 176 -11.60 -29.27 -17.74
N TRP A 177 -12.09 -28.50 -18.70
CA TRP A 177 -12.07 -28.88 -20.12
C TRP A 177 -10.64 -29.06 -20.65
N LEU A 178 -9.72 -28.16 -20.29
CA LEU A 178 -8.29 -28.28 -20.62
C LEU A 178 -7.65 -29.52 -19.99
N VAL A 179 -7.97 -29.80 -18.72
CA VAL A 179 -7.48 -30.99 -18.01
C VAL A 179 -7.90 -32.28 -18.72
N ILE A 180 -9.16 -32.35 -19.17
CA ILE A 180 -9.71 -33.53 -19.85
C ILE A 180 -9.14 -33.68 -21.27
N THR A 181 -9.05 -32.59 -22.03
CA THR A 181 -8.64 -32.63 -23.45
C THR A 181 -7.13 -32.76 -23.66
N LYS A 182 -6.31 -32.33 -22.70
CA LYS A 182 -4.84 -32.38 -22.80
C LYS A 182 -4.18 -32.93 -21.54
N PRO A 183 -4.39 -34.22 -21.22
CA PRO A 183 -3.79 -34.86 -20.05
C PRO A 183 -2.25 -34.88 -20.10
N GLU A 184 -1.68 -34.80 -21.29
CA GLU A 184 -0.24 -34.82 -21.55
C GLU A 184 0.49 -33.60 -20.95
N LEU A 185 -0.19 -32.45 -20.83
CA LEU A 185 0.32 -31.24 -20.18
C LEU A 185 0.45 -31.42 -18.65
N ILE A 186 -0.43 -32.22 -18.05
CA ILE A 186 -0.40 -32.53 -16.62
C ILE A 186 0.71 -33.55 -16.35
N ALA A 187 0.86 -34.54 -17.22
CA ALA A 187 1.97 -35.50 -17.14
C ALA A 187 3.34 -34.81 -17.21
N THR A 188 3.49 -33.77 -18.05
CA THR A 188 4.74 -32.96 -18.10
C THR A 188 4.93 -32.02 -16.91
N LEU A 189 3.84 -31.51 -16.31
CA LEU A 189 3.92 -30.72 -15.09
C LEU A 189 4.28 -31.59 -13.88
N LEU A 190 3.67 -32.77 -13.74
CA LEU A 190 3.96 -33.71 -12.66
C LEU A 190 5.36 -34.32 -12.77
N SER A 191 5.87 -34.59 -13.97
CA SER A 191 7.23 -35.10 -14.15
C SER A 191 8.31 -34.08 -13.77
N LYS A 192 8.03 -32.77 -13.89
CA LYS A 192 8.93 -31.68 -13.48
C LYS A 192 8.79 -31.27 -12.01
N VAL A 193 7.74 -31.70 -11.32
CA VAL A 193 7.46 -31.40 -9.90
C VAL A 193 7.92 -32.53 -8.97
N LYS A 194 8.46 -33.65 -9.50
CA LYS A 194 9.20 -34.61 -8.69
C LYS A 194 10.50 -33.97 -8.17
N ILE A 195 10.44 -33.56 -6.91
CA ILE A 195 11.58 -33.36 -5.99
C ILE A 195 12.31 -34.69 -5.82
#